data_AF-A0A3M1P9N6-F1
#
_entry.id   AF-A0A3M1P9N6-F1
#
_cell.length_a   1.000
_cell.length_b   1.000
_cell.length_c   1.000
_cell.angle_alpha   90.00
_cell.angle_beta   90.00
_cell.angle_gamma   90.00
#
_symmetry.space_group_name_H-M   'P 1'
#
loop_
_entity.id
_entity.type
_entity.pdbx_description
1 polymer ?
#
loop_
_entity_poly.entity_id
_entity_poly.type
_entity_poly.pdbx_seq_one_letter_code
_entity_poly.pdbx_strand_id
1 'polypeptide(L)'
;MIHTGPSPGVPGFICVESAVERAVAEAEVYLAAGVDGMLIENMHDFPCVPERTMGPEVAAFMTRVAYAVKRRAGKTPVGLQILFQANRTALAVALAAG
;
A
#
# COMPACT_ATOMS: atom_id res chain seq x y z
N MET A 1 -7.53 -7.32 3.54
CA MET A 1 -6.97 -5.99 3.20
C MET A 1 -5.59 -5.96 3.80
N ILE A 2 -4.58 -5.68 2.98
CA ILE A 2 -3.17 -5.67 3.36
C ILE A 2 -2.82 -4.28 3.88
N HIS A 3 -2.30 -4.21 5.11
CA HIS A 3 -1.95 -2.93 5.72
C HIS A 3 -0.44 -2.71 5.64
N THR A 4 -0.04 -1.59 5.04
CA THR A 4 1.39 -1.27 4.84
C THR A 4 2.09 -0.84 6.13
N GLY A 5 1.32 -0.41 7.13
CA GLY A 5 1.82 0.27 8.32
C GLY A 5 2.00 1.77 8.08
N PRO A 6 2.66 2.50 9.00
CA PRO A 6 2.89 3.93 8.84
C PRO A 6 3.84 4.21 7.66
N SER A 7 3.54 5.23 6.87
CA SER A 7 4.40 5.75 5.79
C SER A 7 5.61 6.52 6.32
N PRO A 8 6.65 6.78 5.50
CA PRO A 8 7.76 7.65 5.89
C PRO A 8 7.26 9.01 6.40
N GLY A 9 7.79 9.46 7.54
CA GLY A 9 7.36 10.70 8.19
C GLY A 9 6.19 10.55 9.17
N VAL A 10 5.51 9.40 9.19
CA VAL A 10 4.47 9.07 10.18
C VAL A 10 5.10 8.42 11.42
N PRO A 11 4.64 8.76 12.64
CA PRO A 11 5.09 8.10 13.86
C PRO A 11 5.02 6.57 13.79
N GLY A 12 6.11 5.91 14.19
CA GLY A 12 6.20 4.45 14.15
C GLY A 12 6.70 3.87 12.84
N PHE A 13 7.00 4.70 11.82
CA PHE A 13 7.73 4.23 10.64
C PHE A 13 9.11 3.71 11.01
N ILE A 14 9.44 2.52 10.50
CA ILE A 14 10.73 1.84 10.72
C ILE A 14 11.59 1.96 9.47
N CYS A 15 11.22 1.24 8.41
CA CYS A 15 11.84 1.31 7.08
C CYS A 15 10.91 0.75 6.01
N VAL A 16 11.20 1.07 4.75
CA VAL A 16 10.38 0.65 3.60
C VAL A 16 10.44 -0.86 3.39
N GLU A 17 11.61 -1.46 3.55
CA GLU A 17 11.86 -2.89 3.34
C GLU A 17 10.98 -3.73 4.27
N SER A 18 10.90 -3.37 5.55
CA SER A 18 10.05 -4.06 6.53
C SER A 18 8.56 -4.00 6.17
N ALA A 19 8.12 -2.88 5.59
CA ALA A 19 6.73 -2.72 5.15
C ALA A 19 6.44 -3.60 3.93
N VAL A 20 7.37 -3.66 2.99
CA VAL A 20 7.28 -4.53 1.82
C VAL A 20 7.23 -5.99 2.22
N GLU A 21 8.14 -6.44 3.09
CA GLU A 21 8.20 -7.84 3.56
C GLU A 21 6.91 -8.25 4.24
N ARG A 22 6.40 -7.43 5.17
CA ARG A 22 5.11 -7.67 5.85
C ARG A 22 3.95 -7.74 4.85
N ALA A 23 3.86 -6.78 3.93
CA ALA A 23 2.77 -6.73 2.96
C ALA A 23 2.78 -7.91 1.99
N VAL A 24 3.98 -8.36 1.57
CA VAL A 24 4.12 -9.55 0.72
C VAL A 24 3.76 -10.82 1.48
N ALA A 25 4.22 -10.98 2.73
CA ALA A 25 3.86 -12.12 3.55
C ALA A 25 2.34 -12.21 3.78
N GLU A 26 1.68 -11.07 4.01
CA GLU A 26 0.22 -11.02 4.15
C GLU A 26 -0.50 -11.37 2.82
N ALA A 27 0.02 -10.89 1.69
CA ALA A 27 -0.50 -11.26 0.38
C ALA A 27 -0.42 -12.78 0.13
N GLU A 28 0.67 -13.43 0.54
CA GLU A 28 0.82 -14.89 0.42
C GLU A 28 -0.24 -15.65 1.21
N VAL A 29 -0.56 -15.20 2.42
CA VAL A 29 -1.64 -15.79 3.23
C VAL A 29 -2.97 -15.68 2.50
N TYR A 30 -3.30 -14.52 1.93
CA TYR A 30 -4.54 -14.33 1.18
C TYR A 30 -4.59 -15.17 -0.10
N LEU A 31 -3.49 -15.27 -0.84
CA LEU A 31 -3.39 -16.10 -2.03
C LEU A 31 -3.57 -17.59 -1.68
N ALA A 32 -2.96 -18.06 -0.59
CA ALA A 32 -3.11 -19.43 -0.11
C ALA A 32 -4.55 -19.72 0.34
N ALA A 33 -5.26 -18.71 0.85
CA ALA A 33 -6.67 -18.80 1.21
C ALA A 33 -7.63 -18.77 0.01
N GLY A 34 -7.13 -18.52 -1.21
CA GLY A 34 -7.92 -18.56 -2.43
C GLY A 34 -8.84 -17.35 -2.63
N VAL A 35 -8.46 -16.16 -2.12
CA VAL A 35 -9.24 -14.93 -2.34
C VAL A 35 -9.25 -14.51 -3.82
N ASP A 36 -10.37 -13.95 -4.27
CA ASP A 36 -10.51 -13.44 -5.64
C ASP A 36 -9.77 -12.13 -5.89
N GLY A 37 -9.37 -11.42 -4.83
CA GLY A 37 -8.71 -10.13 -4.93
C GLY A 37 -8.21 -9.61 -3.58
N MET A 38 -7.29 -8.65 -3.64
CA MET A 38 -6.70 -8.01 -2.46
C MET A 38 -6.78 -6.48 -2.58
N LEU A 39 -6.76 -5.80 -1.44
CA LEU A 39 -6.68 -4.33 -1.36
C LEU A 39 -5.51 -3.97 -0.46
N ILE A 40 -4.71 -2.97 -0.86
CA ILE A 40 -3.60 -2.42 -0.09
C ILE A 40 -4.01 -1.06 0.49
N GLU A 41 -3.71 -0.82 1.77
CA GLU A 41 -4.04 0.41 2.49
C GLU A 41 -2.93 0.89 3.45
N ASN A 42 -2.72 2.22 3.52
CA ASN A 42 -1.92 2.90 4.55
C ASN A 42 -2.77 3.40 5.74
N MET A 43 -3.57 2.53 6.34
CA MET A 43 -4.51 2.90 7.42
C MET A 43 -3.83 3.55 8.64
N HIS A 44 -2.52 3.36 8.81
CA HIS A 44 -1.77 3.79 10.00
C HIS A 44 -1.14 5.18 9.86
N ASP A 45 -1.45 5.92 8.80
CA ASP A 45 -0.97 7.29 8.58
C ASP A 45 -1.72 8.29 9.48
N PHE A 46 -1.38 8.30 10.77
CA PHE A 46 -1.96 9.18 11.78
C PHE A 46 -0.96 10.21 12.33
N PRO A 47 -1.34 11.51 12.41
CA PRO A 47 -2.63 12.08 12.02
C PRO A 47 -2.83 12.07 10.50
N CYS A 48 -4.06 11.78 10.07
CA CYS A 48 -4.39 11.73 8.65
C CYS A 48 -4.32 13.12 8.01
N VAL A 49 -3.73 13.20 6.82
CA VAL A 49 -3.58 14.45 6.07
C VAL A 49 -4.40 14.41 4.78
N PRO A 50 -5.06 15.52 4.39
CA PRO A 50 -5.70 15.62 3.09
C PRO A 50 -4.73 15.44 1.92
N GLU A 51 -5.23 14.90 0.80
CA GLU A 51 -4.43 14.68 -0.42
C GLU A 51 -3.67 15.93 -0.88
N ARG A 52 -4.28 17.12 -0.78
CA ARG A 52 -3.65 18.41 -1.15
C ARG A 52 -2.40 18.76 -0.33
N THR A 53 -2.24 18.17 0.85
CA THR A 53 -1.10 18.38 1.76
C THR A 53 -0.25 17.12 1.93
N MET A 54 -0.62 16.03 1.25
CA MET A 54 0.13 14.78 1.28
C MET A 54 1.45 14.97 0.53
N GLY A 55 2.56 14.62 1.19
CA GLY A 55 3.87 14.70 0.56
C GLY A 55 4.11 13.54 -0.42
N PRO A 56 5.11 13.70 -1.30
CA PRO A 56 5.45 12.69 -2.32
C PRO A 56 5.89 11.35 -1.70
N GLU A 57 6.33 11.35 -0.44
CA GLU A 57 6.75 10.15 0.29
C GLU A 57 5.64 9.11 0.38
N VAL A 58 4.36 9.51 0.52
CA VAL A 58 3.23 8.56 0.58
C VAL A 58 3.05 7.87 -0.77
N ALA A 59 3.07 8.61 -1.88
CA ALA A 59 2.94 8.05 -3.22
C ALA A 59 4.12 7.12 -3.56
N ALA A 60 5.35 7.52 -3.21
CA ALA A 60 6.55 6.73 -3.44
C ALA A 60 6.55 5.43 -2.61
N PHE A 61 6.21 5.54 -1.31
CA PHE A 61 6.10 4.41 -0.41
C PHE A 61 5.02 3.42 -0.85
N MET A 62 3.81 3.90 -1.11
CA MET A 62 2.70 3.06 -1.55
C MET A 62 2.98 2.41 -2.90
N THR A 63 3.65 3.11 -3.83
CA THR A 63 4.12 2.50 -5.10
C THR A 63 5.08 1.36 -4.86
N ARG A 64 6.06 1.53 -3.97
CA ARG A 64 7.06 0.50 -3.68
C ARG A 64 6.45 -0.75 -3.05
N VAL A 65 5.48 -0.59 -2.16
CA VAL A 65 4.75 -1.69 -1.54
C VAL A 65 3.80 -2.36 -2.54
N ALA A 66 3.00 -1.57 -3.26
CA ALA A 66 2.04 -2.07 -4.25
C ALA A 66 2.72 -2.86 -5.36
N TYR A 67 3.85 -2.37 -5.89
CA TYR A 67 4.64 -3.08 -6.89
C TYR A 67 5.07 -4.48 -6.41
N ALA A 68 5.56 -4.58 -5.17
CA ALA A 68 6.01 -5.87 -4.62
C ALA A 68 4.84 -6.85 -4.40
N VAL A 69 3.74 -6.36 -3.82
CA VAL A 69 2.53 -7.18 -3.62
C VAL A 69 1.97 -7.63 -4.96
N LYS A 70 1.91 -6.75 -5.96
CA LYS A 70 1.38 -7.09 -7.28
C LYS A 70 2.24 -8.13 -8.01
N ARG A 71 3.57 -8.02 -7.92
CA ARG A 71 4.49 -9.06 -8.42
C ARG A 71 4.23 -10.42 -7.78
N ARG A 72 3.86 -10.44 -6.49
CA ARG A 72 3.52 -11.69 -5.80
C ARG A 72 2.13 -12.21 -6.16
N ALA A 73 1.16 -11.31 -6.34
CA ALA A 73 -0.24 -11.62 -6.65
C ALA A 73 -0.44 -12.25 -8.05
N GLY A 74 0.47 -11.98 -8.99
CA GLY A 74 0.39 -12.55 -10.33
C GLY A 74 -0.86 -12.08 -11.07
N LYS A 75 -1.84 -12.98 -11.26
CA LYS A 75 -3.11 -12.68 -11.94
C LYS A 75 -4.20 -12.18 -11.01
N THR A 76 -4.05 -12.35 -9.70
CA THR A 76 -5.06 -11.92 -8.72
C THR A 76 -5.12 -10.38 -8.69
N PRO A 77 -6.29 -9.77 -8.89
CA PRO A 77 -6.47 -8.32 -8.81
C PRO A 77 -6.01 -7.74 -7.48
N VAL A 78 -5.30 -6.61 -7.54
CA VAL A 78 -4.87 -5.84 -6.38
C VAL A 78 -5.35 -4.41 -6.54
N GLY A 79 -6.25 -3.96 -5.67
CA GLY A 79 -6.68 -2.57 -5.61
C GLY A 79 -5.93 -1.77 -4.54
N LEU A 80 -6.13 -0.45 -4.57
CA LEU A 80 -5.44 0.50 -3.70
C LEU A 80 -6.42 1.45 -3.04
N GLN A 81 -6.20 1.67 -1.75
CA GLN A 81 -6.84 2.71 -0.97
C GLN A 81 -5.74 3.52 -0.28
N ILE A 82 -5.75 4.84 -0.49
CA ILE A 82 -4.88 5.75 0.24
C ILE A 82 -5.74 6.60 1.16
N LEU A 83 -5.35 6.64 2.44
CA LEU A 83 -6.12 7.23 3.53
C LEU A 83 -6.54 8.67 3.23
N PHE A 84 -7.69 9.06 3.80
CA PHE A 84 -8.25 10.40 3.68
C PHE A 84 -8.64 10.82 2.25
N GLN A 85 -9.23 9.87 1.51
CA GLN A 85 -9.78 10.08 0.15
C GLN A 85 -8.73 10.57 -0.87
N ALA A 86 -7.47 10.15 -0.74
CA ALA A 86 -6.41 10.46 -1.68
C ALA A 86 -6.53 9.63 -2.97
N ASN A 87 -7.65 9.81 -3.68
CA ASN A 87 -8.06 9.00 -4.82
C ASN A 87 -7.15 9.20 -6.04
N ARG A 88 -6.64 10.43 -6.26
CA ARG A 88 -5.74 10.69 -7.40
C ARG A 88 -4.40 10.01 -7.17
N THR A 89 -3.92 10.04 -5.94
CA THR A 89 -2.71 9.36 -5.50
C THR A 89 -2.89 7.85 -5.61
N ALA A 90 -4.01 7.30 -5.16
CA ALA A 90 -4.31 5.87 -5.29
C ALA A 90 -4.30 5.41 -6.76
N LEU A 91 -4.91 6.18 -7.67
CA LEU A 91 -4.87 5.91 -9.11
C LEU A 91 -3.44 6.00 -9.70
N ALA A 92 -2.66 7.02 -9.31
CA ALA A 92 -1.29 7.18 -9.76
C ALA A 92 -0.40 6.00 -9.31
N VAL A 93 -0.53 5.59 -8.04
CA VAL A 93 0.16 4.44 -7.48
C VAL A 93 -0.26 3.16 -8.19
N ALA A 94 -1.56 2.97 -8.45
CA ALA A 94 -2.08 1.80 -9.16
C ALA A 94 -1.51 1.67 -10.57
N LEU A 95 -1.40 2.78 -11.29
CA LEU A 95 -0.80 2.81 -12.62
C LEU A 95 0.71 2.53 -12.57
N ALA A 96 1.42 3.14 -11.62
CA ALA A 96 2.88 3.03 -11.51
C ALA A 96 3.36 1.67 -10.99
N ALA A 97 2.55 0.98 -10.19
CA ALA A 97 2.85 -0.33 -9.63
C ALA A 97 2.87 -1.46 -10.67
N GLY A 98 2.53 -1.17 -11.93
CA GLY A 98 2.31 -2.18 -12.98
C GLY A 98 1.02 -2.91 -12.75
#